data_AF-A0AAE1T326-F1
#
_entry.id   AF-A0AAE1T326-F1
#
_cell.length_a   1.000
_cell.length_b   1.000
_cell.length_c   1.000
_cell.angle_alpha   90.00
_cell.angle_beta   90.00
_cell.angle_gamma   90.00
#
_symmetry.space_group_name_H-M   'P 1'
#
loop_
_entity.id
_entity.type
_entity.pdbx_description
1 polymer ?
#
loop_
_entity_poly.entity_id
_entity_poly.type
_entity_poly.pdbx_seq_one_letter_code
_entity_poly.pdbx_strand_id
1 'polypeptide(L)'
;MGVSSIYMPELPLKFHNPQPLSLFVKRIRITHKRLNFVRASVDGSPGLYSAKQFELTPENVDMVLQDVRPYLISDGGNVDVVSVEDGVVLLQLQGACESCPSSTTTMKMGIERVLKEKFGDAIKDIRQVYNEYVVETTVEAVNSHLDILRPAIKNFGGSVEVLSVEEGNCNVKYVGPESIGSGIKAAIKEKFPDIVNVEFTD
;
A
#
# COMPACT_ATOMS: atom_id res chain seq x y z
N MET A 1 24.19 -47.01 25.76
CA MET A 1 24.39 -46.31 27.06
C MET A 1 24.28 -44.82 26.80
N GLY A 2 23.41 -44.11 27.54
CA GLY A 2 23.43 -42.64 27.62
C GLY A 2 22.48 -41.89 26.71
N VAL A 3 21.18 -41.93 27.02
CA VAL A 3 20.24 -40.85 26.70
C VAL A 3 20.51 -39.66 27.63
N SER A 4 20.49 -38.43 27.13
CA SER A 4 20.26 -37.26 27.99
C SER A 4 19.47 -36.21 27.23
N SER A 5 18.15 -36.31 27.40
CA SER A 5 17.15 -35.29 27.13
C SER A 5 17.45 -34.05 27.97
N ILE A 6 17.60 -32.90 27.33
CA ILE A 6 17.69 -31.61 28.04
C ILE A 6 16.28 -31.03 28.07
N TYR A 7 15.73 -31.09 29.27
CA TYR A 7 14.43 -30.59 29.70
C TYR A 7 14.44 -29.04 29.71
N MET A 8 13.51 -28.40 29.00
CA MET A 8 13.18 -26.98 29.21
C MET A 8 12.02 -26.90 30.24
N PRO A 9 12.17 -26.17 31.35
CA PRO A 9 11.07 -25.99 32.30
C PRO A 9 10.10 -24.89 31.84
N GLU A 10 8.81 -25.22 31.79
CA GLU A 10 7.73 -24.28 31.52
C GLU A 10 7.53 -23.28 32.67
N LEU A 11 7.41 -22.00 32.31
CA LEU A 11 7.09 -20.90 33.23
C LEU A 11 5.56 -20.81 33.42
N PRO A 12 5.02 -20.77 34.64
CA PRO A 12 3.59 -20.63 34.86
C PRO A 12 3.14 -19.16 34.71
N LEU A 13 2.39 -18.86 33.66
CA LEU A 13 1.63 -17.61 33.55
C LEU A 13 0.43 -17.67 34.49
N LYS A 14 0.50 -16.88 35.57
CA LYS A 14 -0.55 -16.72 36.57
C LYS A 14 -1.76 -16.01 35.97
N PHE A 15 -2.88 -16.71 35.92
CA PHE A 15 -4.21 -16.16 35.69
C PHE A 15 -4.61 -15.27 36.89
N HIS A 16 -4.75 -13.96 36.67
CA HIS A 16 -5.47 -13.08 37.59
C HIS A 16 -6.89 -12.85 37.08
N ASN A 17 -7.81 -13.56 37.73
CA ASN A 17 -9.26 -13.42 37.66
C ASN A 17 -9.72 -12.43 38.75
N PRO A 18 -10.32 -11.27 38.42
CA PRO A 18 -11.13 -10.53 39.37
C PRO A 18 -12.61 -10.91 39.24
N GLN A 19 -13.13 -11.52 40.30
CA GLN A 19 -14.56 -11.80 40.52
C GLN A 19 -15.36 -10.52 40.84
N PRO A 20 -16.71 -10.54 40.73
CA PRO A 20 -17.53 -9.36 40.49
C PRO A 20 -18.08 -8.74 41.79
N LEU A 21 -18.31 -7.42 41.77
CA LEU A 21 -19.09 -6.73 42.80
C LEU A 21 -20.38 -6.18 42.19
N SER A 22 -21.50 -6.81 42.56
CA SER A 22 -22.86 -6.28 42.41
C SER A 22 -23.00 -4.97 43.18
N LEU A 23 -23.81 -4.02 42.67
CA LEU A 23 -25.01 -3.51 43.35
C LEU A 23 -25.52 -2.20 42.71
N PHE A 24 -26.85 -2.08 42.75
CA PHE A 24 -27.66 -0.88 42.60
C PHE A 24 -28.02 -0.37 41.20
N VAL A 25 -29.02 -1.03 40.61
CA VAL A 25 -29.92 -0.41 39.63
C VAL A 25 -30.80 0.63 40.34
N LYS A 26 -30.48 1.92 40.22
CA LYS A 26 -31.41 3.01 40.56
C LYS A 26 -32.18 3.40 39.30
N ARG A 27 -33.46 3.08 39.31
CA ARG A 27 -34.47 3.45 38.33
C ARG A 27 -34.62 4.98 38.35
N ILE A 28 -34.05 5.68 37.37
CA ILE A 28 -34.29 7.12 37.16
C ILE A 28 -35.10 7.26 35.87
N ARG A 29 -36.34 7.73 36.00
CA ARG A 29 -37.12 8.27 34.88
C ARG A 29 -36.46 9.56 34.44
N ILE A 30 -35.91 9.61 33.23
CA ILE A 30 -35.49 10.87 32.60
C ILE A 30 -36.27 11.02 31.31
N THR A 31 -37.10 12.07 31.32
CA THR A 31 -37.87 12.60 30.21
C THR A 31 -36.97 13.00 29.04
N HIS A 32 -37.39 12.65 27.82
CA HIS A 32 -36.74 13.01 26.56
C HIS A 32 -36.43 14.52 26.47
N LYS A 33 -35.14 14.88 26.49
CA LYS A 33 -34.65 16.11 25.85
C LYS A 33 -33.18 15.93 25.48
N ARG A 34 -32.90 16.00 24.17
CA ARG A 34 -31.56 15.98 23.55
C ARG A 34 -30.62 16.98 24.26
N LEU A 35 -29.44 16.50 24.63
CA LEU A 35 -28.21 17.30 24.65
C LEU A 35 -27.03 16.41 24.25
N ASN A 36 -26.39 16.79 23.15
CA ASN A 36 -25.09 16.28 22.74
C ASN A 36 -24.07 16.62 23.81
N PHE A 37 -23.40 15.61 24.36
CA PHE A 37 -22.25 15.79 25.23
C PHE A 37 -21.10 14.95 24.68
N VAL A 38 -20.19 15.62 23.97
CA VAL A 38 -18.91 15.05 23.54
C VAL A 38 -18.08 14.87 24.81
N ARG A 39 -17.90 13.61 25.23
CA ARG A 39 -16.78 13.22 26.09
C ARG A 39 -15.74 12.57 25.20
N ALA A 40 -14.69 13.33 24.90
CA ALA A 40 -13.44 12.76 24.41
C ALA A 40 -12.83 11.95 25.56
N SER A 41 -13.04 10.65 25.53
CA SER A 41 -12.32 9.67 26.34
C SER A 41 -11.26 9.09 25.42
N VAL A 42 -10.00 9.45 25.68
CA VAL A 42 -8.82 8.81 25.12
C VAL A 42 -8.71 7.48 25.83
N ASP A 43 -9.16 6.39 25.20
CA ASP A 43 -8.76 5.01 25.54
C ASP A 43 -9.40 4.03 24.54
N GLY A 44 -8.55 3.41 23.72
CA GLY A 44 -8.87 2.28 22.83
C GLY A 44 -9.58 2.66 21.54
N SER A 45 -8.93 2.37 20.39
CA SER A 45 -9.66 2.17 19.13
C SER A 45 -10.82 1.23 19.41
N PRO A 46 -12.08 1.58 19.11
CA PRO A 46 -13.20 0.69 19.29
C PRO A 46 -13.00 -0.40 18.24
N GLY A 47 -12.29 -1.47 18.62
CA GLY A 47 -11.74 -2.46 17.69
C GLY A 47 -12.80 -2.98 16.71
N LEU A 48 -12.39 -3.76 15.69
CA LEU A 48 -13.21 -4.15 14.53
C LEU A 48 -14.71 -4.40 14.83
N TYR A 49 -15.04 -5.03 15.96
CA TYR A 49 -16.40 -5.40 16.38
C TYR A 49 -17.27 -4.32 17.06
N SER A 50 -16.78 -3.10 17.27
CA SER A 50 -17.59 -2.04 17.88
C SER A 50 -18.72 -1.58 16.93
N ALA A 51 -19.96 -1.55 17.43
CA ALA A 51 -21.15 -1.07 16.69
C ALA A 51 -21.20 0.45 16.48
N LYS A 52 -20.11 1.16 16.81
CA LYS A 52 -20.03 2.62 16.69
C LYS A 52 -19.85 3.01 15.22
N GLN A 53 -20.74 3.87 14.73
CA GLN A 53 -20.60 4.52 13.43
C GLN A 53 -19.83 5.83 13.57
N PHE A 54 -19.09 6.20 12.53
CA PHE A 54 -18.27 7.41 12.48
C PHE A 54 -18.70 8.32 11.33
N GLU A 55 -18.37 9.60 11.45
CA GLU A 55 -18.48 10.54 10.35
C GLU A 55 -17.38 10.26 9.32
N LEU A 56 -17.71 10.34 8.03
CA LEU A 56 -16.78 10.06 6.95
C LEU A 56 -15.76 11.20 6.80
N THR A 57 -14.64 11.10 7.51
CA THR A 57 -13.49 12.00 7.40
C THR A 57 -12.21 11.18 7.18
N PRO A 58 -11.17 11.75 6.56
CA PRO A 58 -9.89 11.05 6.35
C PRO A 58 -9.30 10.46 7.65
N GLU A 59 -9.37 11.20 8.76
CA GLU A 59 -8.83 10.81 10.05
C GLU A 59 -9.60 9.62 10.65
N ASN A 60 -10.93 9.63 10.53
CA ASN A 60 -11.75 8.52 10.98
C ASN A 60 -11.54 7.27 10.12
N VAL A 61 -11.39 7.44 8.81
CA VAL A 61 -11.08 6.34 7.89
C VAL A 61 -9.73 5.73 8.27
N ASP A 62 -8.68 6.54 8.44
CA ASP A 62 -7.37 6.01 8.84
C ASP A 62 -7.43 5.29 10.20
N MET A 63 -8.11 5.89 11.19
CA MET A 63 -8.31 5.28 12.50
C MET A 63 -9.01 3.92 12.41
N VAL A 64 -10.05 3.78 11.57
CA VAL A 64 -10.74 2.50 11.35
C VAL A 64 -9.80 1.49 10.67
N LEU A 65 -8.97 1.95 9.73
CA LEU A 65 -8.01 1.09 9.05
C LEU A 65 -6.91 0.59 9.99
N GLN A 66 -6.57 1.30 11.08
CA GLN A 66 -5.63 0.82 12.09
C GLN A 66 -6.01 -0.56 12.66
N ASP A 67 -7.30 -0.88 12.72
CA ASP A 67 -7.74 -2.20 13.18
C ASP A 67 -7.48 -3.30 12.13
N VAL A 68 -7.45 -2.94 10.84
CA VAL A 68 -7.25 -3.87 9.71
C VAL A 68 -5.76 -4.05 9.37
N ARG A 69 -4.95 -3.00 9.57
CA ARG A 69 -3.51 -2.97 9.26
C ARG A 69 -2.73 -4.18 9.80
N PRO A 70 -2.94 -4.69 11.04
CA PRO A 70 -2.22 -5.87 11.52
C PRO A 70 -2.37 -7.10 10.62
N TYR A 71 -3.56 -7.32 10.04
CA TYR A 71 -3.82 -8.43 9.12
C TYR A 71 -3.18 -8.19 7.76
N LEU A 72 -3.26 -6.95 7.24
CA LEU A 72 -2.63 -6.58 5.98
C LEU A 72 -1.10 -6.72 6.05
N ILE A 73 -0.50 -6.28 7.16
CA ILE A 73 0.95 -6.36 7.39
C ILE A 73 1.40 -7.82 7.53
N SER A 74 0.61 -8.66 8.19
CA SER A 74 0.88 -10.11 8.27
C SER A 74 0.92 -10.75 6.87
N ASP A 75 0.11 -10.24 5.95
CA ASP A 75 0.05 -10.69 4.55
C ASP A 75 1.02 -9.93 3.63
N GLY A 76 1.93 -9.12 4.21
CA GLY A 76 3.00 -8.43 3.49
C GLY A 76 2.57 -7.16 2.76
N GLY A 77 1.45 -6.56 3.14
CA GLY A 77 0.97 -5.30 2.57
C GLY A 77 0.50 -4.29 3.60
N ASN A 78 -0.06 -3.19 3.11
CA ASN A 78 -0.65 -2.14 3.92
C ASN A 78 -1.66 -1.33 3.07
N VAL A 79 -2.31 -0.34 3.67
CA VAL A 79 -3.23 0.57 2.98
C VAL A 79 -3.10 1.98 3.53
N ASP A 80 -3.07 2.97 2.65
CA ASP A 80 -3.07 4.38 3.02
C ASP A 80 -4.29 5.10 2.44
N VAL A 81 -4.79 6.08 3.18
CA VAL A 81 -5.90 6.94 2.77
C VAL A 81 -5.34 8.10 1.96
N VAL A 82 -5.75 8.20 0.69
CA VAL A 82 -5.30 9.27 -0.21
C VAL A 82 -6.22 10.48 -0.09
N SER A 83 -7.54 10.26 -0.19
CA SER A 83 -8.54 11.31 0.01
C SER A 83 -9.91 10.73 0.35
N VAL A 84 -10.76 11.59 0.91
CA VAL A 84 -12.16 11.27 1.22
C VAL A 84 -12.99 12.48 0.83
N GLU A 85 -13.70 12.38 -0.30
CA GLU A 85 -14.45 13.50 -0.87
C GLU A 85 -15.78 13.02 -1.47
N ASP A 86 -16.87 13.75 -1.23
CA ASP A 86 -18.20 13.47 -1.79
C ASP A 86 -18.75 12.04 -1.55
N GLY A 87 -18.28 11.36 -0.51
CA GLY A 87 -18.62 9.96 -0.22
C GLY A 87 -17.75 8.94 -0.96
N VAL A 88 -16.71 9.38 -1.65
CA VAL A 88 -15.73 8.54 -2.34
C VAL A 88 -14.45 8.49 -1.50
N VAL A 89 -14.02 7.27 -1.16
CA VAL A 89 -12.75 7.03 -0.45
C VAL A 89 -11.71 6.55 -1.46
N LEU A 90 -10.61 7.29 -1.60
CA LEU A 90 -9.45 6.87 -2.38
C LEU A 90 -8.42 6.22 -1.46
N LEU A 91 -8.07 4.98 -1.77
CA LEU A 91 -7.10 4.19 -1.01
C LEU A 91 -5.93 3.81 -1.90
N GLN A 92 -4.72 3.83 -1.35
CA GLN A 92 -3.53 3.29 -1.97
C GLN A 92 -3.13 2.01 -1.23
N LEU A 93 -3.14 0.87 -1.94
CA LEU A 93 -2.63 -0.38 -1.38
C LEU A 93 -1.11 -0.41 -1.53
N GLN A 94 -0.43 -0.92 -0.50
CA GLN A 94 1.03 -0.98 -0.41
C GLN A 94 1.51 -2.43 -0.33
N GLY A 95 2.75 -2.67 -0.76
CA GLY A 95 3.44 -3.96 -0.60
C GLY A 95 2.87 -5.06 -1.49
N ALA A 96 2.81 -6.30 -0.97
CA ALA A 96 2.31 -7.45 -1.71
C ALA A 96 0.85 -7.28 -2.19
N CYS A 97 0.08 -6.40 -1.55
CA CYS A 97 -1.29 -6.07 -1.93
C CYS A 97 -1.38 -5.31 -3.27
N GLU A 98 -0.32 -4.62 -3.68
CA GLU A 98 -0.26 -3.88 -4.95
C GLU A 98 0.12 -4.80 -6.12
N SER A 99 1.04 -5.74 -5.91
CA SER A 99 1.68 -6.51 -6.99
C SER A 99 1.05 -7.87 -7.32
N CYS A 100 0.09 -8.36 -6.52
CA CYS A 100 -0.53 -9.66 -6.72
C CYS A 100 -2.02 -9.53 -7.11
N PRO A 101 -2.38 -9.65 -8.40
CA PRO A 101 -3.74 -9.39 -8.88
C PRO A 101 -4.81 -10.30 -8.25
N SER A 102 -4.43 -11.52 -7.84
CA SER A 102 -5.36 -12.44 -7.15
C SER A 102 -5.63 -12.04 -5.69
N SER A 103 -4.64 -11.48 -5.00
CA SER A 103 -4.76 -11.07 -3.59
C SER A 103 -5.36 -9.67 -3.45
N THR A 104 -5.12 -8.79 -4.41
CA THR A 104 -5.66 -7.42 -4.43
C THR A 104 -7.18 -7.40 -4.37
N THR A 105 -7.88 -8.28 -5.11
CA THR A 105 -9.35 -8.33 -5.11
C THR A 105 -9.90 -8.69 -3.73
N THR A 106 -9.39 -9.75 -3.10
CA THR A 106 -9.87 -10.21 -1.79
C THR A 106 -9.57 -9.21 -0.68
N MET A 107 -8.38 -8.63 -0.68
CA MET A 107 -7.98 -7.61 0.29
C MET A 107 -8.83 -6.36 0.18
N LYS A 108 -9.04 -5.87 -1.05
CA LYS A 108 -9.93 -4.74 -1.31
C LYS A 108 -11.33 -4.99 -0.76
N MET A 109 -11.92 -6.17 -1.02
CA MET A 109 -13.24 -6.51 -0.48
C MET A 109 -13.27 -6.52 1.06
N GLY A 110 -12.22 -7.01 1.71
CA GLY A 110 -12.11 -7.01 3.17
C GLY A 110 -12.08 -5.59 3.75
N ILE A 111 -11.26 -4.72 3.17
CA ILE A 111 -11.15 -3.31 3.56
C ILE A 111 -12.49 -2.59 3.32
N GLU A 112 -13.10 -2.78 2.15
CA GLU A 112 -14.39 -2.18 1.81
C GLU A 112 -15.48 -2.57 2.80
N ARG A 113 -15.50 -3.85 3.22
CA ARG A 113 -16.47 -4.34 4.19
C ARG A 113 -16.36 -3.60 5.51
N VAL A 114 -15.15 -3.47 6.06
CA VAL A 114 -14.93 -2.80 7.35
C VAL A 114 -15.32 -1.32 7.25
N LEU A 115 -14.96 -0.64 6.17
CA LEU A 115 -15.33 0.76 5.97
C LEU A 115 -16.85 0.92 5.85
N LYS A 116 -17.53 0.08 5.04
CA LYS A 116 -19.00 0.11 4.91
C LYS A 116 -19.69 -0.18 6.25
N GLU A 117 -19.17 -1.09 7.07
CA GLU A 117 -19.71 -1.39 8.40
C GLU A 117 -19.61 -0.19 9.36
N LYS A 118 -18.54 0.62 9.27
CA LYS A 118 -18.28 1.75 10.18
C LYS A 118 -18.88 3.09 9.72
N PHE A 119 -19.01 3.30 8.41
CA PHE A 119 -19.48 4.58 7.84
C PHE A 119 -20.85 4.49 7.18
N GLY A 120 -21.38 3.27 6.94
CA GLY A 120 -22.71 3.05 6.38
C GLY A 120 -22.92 3.78 5.04
N ASP A 121 -24.07 4.43 4.91
CA ASP A 121 -24.50 5.13 3.68
C ASP A 121 -23.69 6.39 3.37
N ALA A 122 -22.78 6.83 4.26
CA ALA A 122 -21.89 7.95 3.97
C ALA A 122 -20.89 7.61 2.85
N ILE A 123 -20.53 6.32 2.72
CA ILE A 123 -19.67 5.83 1.64
C ILE A 123 -20.55 5.50 0.43
N LYS A 124 -20.32 6.22 -0.67
CA LYS A 124 -20.90 5.94 -1.99
C LYS A 124 -20.01 5.03 -2.82
N ASP A 125 -18.69 5.20 -2.74
CA ASP A 125 -17.73 4.45 -3.55
C ASP A 125 -16.37 4.34 -2.85
N ILE A 126 -15.62 3.27 -3.14
CA ILE A 126 -14.25 3.04 -2.65
C ILE A 126 -13.38 2.67 -3.84
N ARG A 127 -12.40 3.52 -4.15
CA ARG A 127 -11.50 3.34 -5.28
C ARG A 127 -10.09 3.11 -4.81
N GLN A 128 -9.46 2.13 -5.43
CA GLN A 128 -8.02 1.96 -5.31
C GLN A 128 -7.36 2.87 -6.34
N VAL A 129 -6.47 3.73 -5.88
CA VAL A 129 -5.52 4.41 -6.76
C VAL A 129 -4.23 3.63 -6.75
N TYR A 130 -3.72 3.34 -7.93
CA TYR A 130 -2.34 2.88 -8.09
C TYR A 130 -1.48 4.13 -8.12
N ASN A 131 -0.29 4.07 -7.53
CA ASN A 131 0.68 5.09 -7.86
C ASN A 131 1.06 4.85 -9.32
N GLU A 132 0.36 5.50 -10.23
CA GLU A 132 0.88 5.72 -11.57
C GLU A 132 2.00 6.74 -11.35
N TYR A 133 3.14 6.25 -10.87
CA TYR A 133 4.36 7.01 -10.75
C TYR A 133 4.66 7.49 -12.17
N VAL A 134 4.35 8.74 -12.46
CA VAL A 134 4.98 9.47 -13.55
C VAL A 134 6.42 9.69 -13.07
N VAL A 135 7.24 8.63 -13.12
CA VAL A 135 8.68 8.82 -13.11
C VAL A 135 8.94 9.41 -14.48
N GLU A 136 8.96 10.74 -14.57
CA GLU A 136 9.55 11.37 -15.75
C GLU A 136 10.87 10.64 -15.98
N THR A 137 10.98 9.98 -17.13
CA THR A 137 12.14 9.12 -17.38
C THR A 137 13.36 10.03 -17.44
N THR A 138 14.13 10.07 -16.36
CA THR A 138 15.31 10.93 -16.30
C THR A 138 16.48 10.28 -17.02
N VAL A 139 17.42 11.09 -17.46
CA VAL A 139 18.65 10.63 -18.14
C VAL A 139 19.42 9.65 -17.26
N GLU A 140 19.41 9.85 -15.94
CA GLU A 140 20.08 8.99 -14.96
C GLU A 140 19.45 7.60 -14.88
N ALA A 141 18.12 7.52 -14.92
CA ALA A 141 17.40 6.25 -14.87
C ALA A 141 17.73 5.41 -16.12
N VAL A 142 17.71 6.02 -17.31
CA VAL A 142 18.08 5.35 -18.56
C VAL A 142 19.55 4.95 -18.56
N ASN A 143 20.44 5.84 -18.12
CA ASN A 143 21.87 5.53 -18.02
C ASN A 143 22.15 4.34 -17.09
N SER A 144 21.50 4.30 -15.92
CA SER A 144 21.65 3.20 -14.96
C SER A 144 21.21 1.87 -15.55
N HIS A 145 20.17 1.87 -16.38
CA HIS A 145 19.73 0.66 -17.09
C HIS A 145 20.73 0.25 -18.17
N LEU A 146 21.23 1.20 -18.96
CA LEU A 146 22.18 0.94 -20.03
C LEU A 146 23.56 0.50 -19.51
N ASP A 147 23.94 0.85 -18.28
CA ASP A 147 25.17 0.36 -17.64
C ASP A 147 25.27 -1.17 -17.60
N ILE A 148 24.13 -1.85 -17.48
CA ILE A 148 24.07 -3.32 -17.49
C ILE A 148 24.35 -3.87 -18.91
N LEU A 149 23.92 -3.15 -19.95
CA LEU A 149 24.02 -3.57 -21.35
C LEU A 149 25.33 -3.13 -22.02
N ARG A 150 25.95 -2.04 -21.56
CA ARG A 150 27.22 -1.48 -22.07
C ARG A 150 28.32 -2.54 -22.26
N PRO A 151 28.56 -3.48 -21.33
CA PRO A 151 29.56 -4.53 -21.52
C PRO A 151 29.25 -5.44 -22.72
N ALA A 152 27.99 -5.86 -22.88
CA ALA A 152 27.58 -6.70 -24.00
C ALA A 152 27.68 -5.95 -25.33
N ILE A 153 27.19 -4.71 -25.38
CA ILE A 153 27.25 -3.85 -26.56
C ILE A 153 28.71 -3.65 -27.00
N LYS A 154 29.62 -3.40 -26.04
CA LYS A 154 31.07 -3.30 -26.30
C LYS A 154 31.66 -4.60 -26.84
N ASN A 155 31.26 -5.76 -26.32
CA ASN A 155 31.71 -7.06 -26.83
C ASN A 155 31.27 -7.31 -28.28
N PHE A 156 30.13 -6.75 -28.70
CA PHE A 156 29.67 -6.78 -30.09
C PHE A 156 30.23 -5.63 -30.96
N GLY A 157 31.21 -4.87 -30.46
CA GLY A 157 31.85 -3.78 -31.19
C GLY A 157 31.04 -2.49 -31.25
N GLY A 158 30.09 -2.31 -30.32
CA GLY A 158 29.30 -1.09 -30.21
C GLY A 158 29.62 -0.24 -28.97
N SER A 159 29.04 0.96 -28.91
CA SER A 159 29.04 1.84 -27.74
C SER A 159 27.75 2.63 -27.68
N VAL A 160 27.29 2.95 -26.47
CA VAL A 160 26.00 3.62 -26.24
C VAL A 160 26.10 4.65 -25.10
N GLU A 161 25.61 5.86 -25.36
CA GLU A 161 25.59 6.99 -24.43
C GLU A 161 24.27 7.76 -24.54
N VAL A 162 23.62 8.07 -23.42
CA VAL A 162 22.36 8.83 -23.42
C VAL A 162 22.69 10.31 -23.43
N LEU A 163 22.11 11.05 -24.36
CA LEU A 163 22.31 12.50 -24.49
C LEU A 163 21.22 13.27 -23.74
N SER A 164 19.96 12.97 -24.01
CA SER A 164 18.82 13.61 -23.35
C SER A 164 17.58 12.71 -23.37
N VAL A 165 16.70 12.92 -22.41
CA VAL A 165 15.37 12.33 -22.36
C VAL A 165 14.38 13.44 -22.08
N GLU A 166 13.49 13.71 -23.05
CA GLU A 166 12.51 14.80 -22.99
C GLU A 166 11.18 14.31 -23.56
N GLU A 167 10.08 14.50 -22.82
CA GLU A 167 8.70 14.26 -23.28
C GLU A 167 8.50 12.92 -24.05
N GLY A 168 9.12 11.84 -23.58
CA GLY A 168 9.01 10.50 -24.18
C GLY A 168 9.90 10.26 -25.40
N ASN A 169 10.82 11.18 -25.73
CA ASN A 169 11.87 10.98 -26.72
C ASN A 169 13.22 10.79 -26.01
N CYS A 170 13.91 9.71 -26.34
CA CYS A 170 15.23 9.40 -25.81
C CYS A 170 16.28 9.49 -26.92
N ASN A 171 17.19 10.45 -26.79
CA ASN A 171 18.29 10.67 -27.71
C ASN A 171 19.52 9.92 -27.20
N VAL A 172 20.02 9.00 -28.02
CA VAL A 172 21.13 8.13 -27.65
C VAL A 172 22.19 8.19 -28.73
N LYS A 173 23.42 8.48 -28.34
CA LYS A 173 24.58 8.30 -29.21
C LYS A 173 24.93 6.82 -29.24
N TYR A 174 24.74 6.20 -30.40
CA TYR A 174 25.03 4.78 -30.58
C TYR A 174 25.94 4.58 -31.79
N VAL A 175 27.05 3.88 -31.57
CA VAL A 175 27.96 3.45 -32.63
C VAL A 175 28.03 1.95 -32.59
N GLY A 176 27.77 1.26 -33.69
CA GLY A 176 27.87 -0.19 -33.77
C GLY A 176 27.01 -0.80 -34.87
N PRO A 177 26.97 -2.14 -34.97
CA PRO A 177 26.14 -2.82 -35.96
C PRO A 177 24.64 -2.58 -35.73
N GLU A 178 23.88 -2.46 -36.82
CA GLU A 178 22.43 -2.19 -36.80
C GLU A 178 21.64 -3.25 -36.01
N SER A 179 22.09 -4.51 -36.08
CA SER A 179 21.50 -5.64 -35.37
C SER A 179 21.51 -5.49 -33.85
N ILE A 180 22.49 -4.76 -33.31
CA ILE A 180 22.58 -4.48 -31.87
C ILE A 180 21.78 -3.21 -31.53
N GLY A 181 21.74 -2.24 -32.45
CA GLY A 181 20.96 -1.02 -32.32
C GLY A 181 19.46 -1.31 -32.10
N SER A 182 18.87 -2.22 -32.86
CA SER A 182 17.46 -2.61 -32.69
C SER A 182 17.19 -3.21 -31.29
N GLY A 183 18.11 -4.02 -30.78
CA GLY A 183 18.01 -4.60 -29.43
C GLY A 183 18.09 -3.54 -28.32
N ILE A 184 18.93 -2.52 -28.49
CA ILE A 184 19.03 -1.41 -27.54
C ILE A 184 17.73 -0.60 -27.50
N LYS A 185 17.14 -0.29 -28.67
CA LYS A 185 15.84 0.41 -28.72
C LYS A 185 14.75 -0.38 -28.01
N ALA A 186 14.70 -1.69 -28.23
CA ALA A 186 13.72 -2.57 -27.60
C ALA A 186 13.90 -2.60 -26.07
N ALA A 187 15.14 -2.75 -25.58
CA ALA A 187 15.43 -2.80 -24.16
C ALA A 187 15.03 -1.50 -23.43
N ILE A 188 15.31 -0.34 -24.03
CA ILE A 188 14.91 0.96 -23.47
C ILE A 188 13.39 1.06 -23.40
N LYS A 189 12.66 0.76 -24.49
CA LYS A 189 11.19 0.85 -24.51
C LYS A 189 10.50 -0.16 -23.61
N GLU A 190 11.10 -1.34 -23.41
CA GLU A 190 10.58 -2.36 -22.49
C GLU A 190 10.71 -1.91 -21.03
N LYS A 191 11.83 -1.26 -20.69
CA LYS A 191 12.09 -0.82 -19.32
C LYS A 191 11.40 0.50 -18.97
N PHE A 192 11.24 1.39 -19.95
CA PHE A 192 10.67 2.72 -19.81
C PHE A 192 9.47 2.86 -20.76
N PRO A 193 8.26 2.46 -20.33
CA PRO A 193 7.07 2.50 -21.18
C PRO A 193 6.67 3.93 -21.61
N ASP A 194 7.13 4.94 -20.88
CA ASP A 194 6.89 6.36 -21.19
C ASP A 194 7.73 6.86 -22.38
N ILE A 195 8.79 6.12 -22.77
CA ILE A 195 9.58 6.44 -23.96
C ILE A 195 8.87 5.91 -25.21
N VAL A 196 8.31 6.84 -25.98
CA VAL A 196 7.65 6.56 -27.26
C VAL A 196 8.69 6.31 -28.35
N ASN A 197 9.73 7.16 -28.41
CA ASN A 197 10.74 7.13 -29.47
C ASN A 197 12.17 7.06 -28.92
N VAL A 198 13.00 6.26 -29.58
CA VAL A 198 14.44 6.20 -29.33
C VAL A 198 15.17 6.54 -30.63
N GLU A 199 15.82 7.69 -30.63
CA GLU A 199 16.59 8.19 -31.77
C GLU A 199 18.07 7.95 -31.54
N PHE A 200 18.73 7.48 -32.61
CA PHE A 200 20.18 7.29 -32.62
C PHE A 200 20.83 8.45 -33.34
N THR A 201 21.78 9.07 -32.67
CA THR A 201 22.63 10.11 -33.24
C THR A 201 24.02 9.54 -33.48
N ASP A 202 24.64 9.92 -34.60
CA ASP A 202 26.00 9.52 -34.98
C ASP A 202 27.10 10.28 -34.19
#